data_AF-A0A2D0L138-F1
#
_entry.id   AF-A0A2D0L138-F1
#
_cell.length_a   1.000
_cell.length_b   1.000
_cell.length_c   1.000
_cell.angle_alpha   90.00
_cell.angle_beta   90.00
_cell.angle_gamma   90.00
#
_symmetry.space_group_name_H-M   'P 1'
#
loop_
_entity.id
_entity.type
_entity.pdbx_description
1 polymer ?
#
loop_
_entity_poly.entity_id
_entity_poly.type
_entity_poly.pdbx_seq_one_letter_code
_entity_poly.pdbx_strand_id
1 'polypeptide(L)'
;MDKEKLMSEIDKAIEWMEDEKKNNKNQLKVMIDLFKRTKEKIVKNELLRNEIRGSARMYVEMYSDYMNPMLNYLDYVEKNIDEFLKK
;
A
#
# COMPACT_ATOMS: atom_id res chain seq x y z
N MET A 1 9.71 -12.31 -3.43
CA MET A 1 8.85 -12.71 -2.28
C MET A 1 7.86 -13.83 -2.65
N ASP A 2 7.23 -14.49 -1.67
CA ASP A 2 6.08 -15.42 -1.82
C ASP A 2 4.74 -14.66 -1.77
N LYS A 3 3.68 -15.21 -2.38
CA LYS A 3 2.34 -14.59 -2.46
C LYS A 3 1.71 -14.36 -1.08
N GLU A 4 1.81 -15.31 -0.15
CA GLU A 4 1.24 -15.18 1.20
C GLU A 4 1.93 -14.08 1.98
N LYS A 5 3.26 -14.03 1.90
CA LYS A 5 4.05 -12.97 2.53
C LYS A 5 3.71 -11.60 1.94
N LEU A 6 3.53 -11.50 0.61
CA LEU A 6 3.10 -10.26 -0.02
C LEU A 6 1.74 -9.77 0.50
N MET A 7 0.76 -10.69 0.59
CA MET A 7 -0.57 -10.35 1.09
C MET A 7 -0.51 -9.87 2.54
N SER A 8 0.31 -10.51 3.39
CA SER A 8 0.48 -10.07 4.78
C SER A 8 1.07 -8.67 4.90
N GLU A 9 2.05 -8.31 4.06
CA GLU A 9 2.62 -6.96 4.06
C GLU A 9 1.62 -5.90 3.54
N ILE A 10 0.78 -6.25 2.57
CA ILE A 10 -0.32 -5.38 2.12
C ILE A 10 -1.35 -5.18 3.23
N ASP A 11 -1.71 -6.24 3.97
CA ASP A 11 -2.66 -6.16 5.09
C ASP A 11 -2.15 -5.25 6.21
N LYS A 12 -0.88 -5.40 6.59
CA LYS A 12 -0.24 -4.50 7.57
C LYS A 12 -0.27 -3.04 7.11
N ALA A 13 -0.03 -2.77 5.82
CA ALA A 13 -0.11 -1.40 5.30
C ALA A 13 -1.54 -0.85 5.38
N ILE A 14 -2.55 -1.68 5.10
CA ILE A 14 -3.97 -1.33 5.22
C ILE A 14 -4.34 -1.04 6.69
N GLU A 15 -3.95 -1.91 7.62
CA GLU A 15 -4.22 -1.72 9.05
C GLU A 15 -3.61 -0.41 9.55
N TRP A 16 -2.36 -0.15 9.19
CA TRP A 16 -1.68 1.06 9.60
C TRP A 16 -2.33 2.32 9.02
N MET A 17 -2.79 2.28 7.76
CA MET A 17 -3.54 3.39 7.14
C MET A 17 -4.91 3.58 7.80
N GLU A 18 -5.63 2.52 8.16
CA GLU A 18 -6.92 2.63 8.83
C GLU A 18 -6.76 3.22 10.24
N ASP A 19 -5.67 2.91 10.94
CA ASP A 19 -5.37 3.52 12.24
C ASP A 19 -5.01 5.00 12.11
N GLU A 20 -4.16 5.37 11.14
CA GLU A 20 -3.83 6.76 10.86
C GLU A 20 -5.08 7.57 10.45
N LYS A 21 -5.96 6.96 9.66
CA LYS A 21 -7.21 7.58 9.19
C LYS A 21 -8.15 7.96 10.33
N LYS A 22 -8.19 7.17 11.42
CA LYS A 22 -8.99 7.49 12.63
C LYS A 22 -8.54 8.81 13.26
N ASN A 23 -7.26 9.11 13.18
CA ASN A 23 -6.67 10.33 13.74
C ASN A 23 -6.86 11.54 12.80
N ASN A 24 -7.04 11.31 11.48
CA ASN A 24 -6.77 12.33 10.48
C ASN A 24 -7.80 12.43 9.32
N LYS A 25 -9.08 12.63 9.67
CA LYS A 25 -10.18 13.10 8.79
C LYS A 25 -10.31 12.41 7.41
N ASN A 26 -10.30 11.07 7.37
CA ASN A 26 -10.74 10.27 6.21
C ASN A 26 -9.93 10.39 4.90
N GLN A 27 -8.81 11.13 4.85
CA GLN A 27 -8.06 11.37 3.61
C GLN A 27 -7.43 10.09 3.03
N LEU A 28 -7.13 9.10 3.87
CA LEU A 28 -6.53 7.83 3.45
C LEU A 28 -7.50 6.84 2.79
N LYS A 29 -8.81 7.11 2.77
CA LYS A 29 -9.80 6.15 2.25
C LYS A 29 -9.48 5.69 0.82
N VAL A 30 -9.11 6.62 -0.06
CA VAL A 30 -8.78 6.32 -1.46
C VAL A 30 -7.54 5.41 -1.54
N MET A 31 -6.52 5.65 -0.70
CA MET A 31 -5.31 4.85 -0.68
C MET A 31 -5.57 3.45 -0.11
N ILE A 32 -6.36 3.35 0.95
CA ILE A 32 -6.80 2.07 1.52
C ILE A 32 -7.57 1.24 0.48
N ASP A 33 -8.52 1.86 -0.23
CA ASP A 33 -9.31 1.18 -1.25
C ASP A 33 -8.42 0.69 -2.41
N LEU A 34 -7.38 1.46 -2.77
CA LEU A 34 -6.39 1.08 -3.78
C LEU A 34 -5.58 -0.16 -3.34
N PHE A 35 -5.13 -0.21 -2.08
CA PHE A 35 -4.41 -1.35 -1.54
C PHE A 35 -5.31 -2.60 -1.46
N LYS A 36 -6.56 -2.45 -1.00
CA LYS A 36 -7.56 -3.55 -0.97
C LYS A 36 -7.79 -4.13 -2.36
N ARG A 37 -8.00 -3.28 -3.38
CA ARG A 37 -8.18 -3.72 -4.77
C ARG A 37 -6.93 -4.40 -5.34
N THR A 38 -5.75 -3.87 -5.02
CA THR A 38 -4.48 -4.47 -5.44
C THR A 38 -4.34 -5.88 -4.85
N LYS A 39 -4.66 -6.05 -3.57
CA LYS A 39 -4.68 -7.36 -2.90
C LYS A 39 -5.65 -8.34 -3.59
N GLU A 40 -6.87 -7.91 -3.86
CA GLU A 40 -7.88 -8.73 -4.55
C GLU A 40 -7.38 -9.20 -5.93
N LYS A 41 -6.74 -8.32 -6.69
CA LYS A 41 -6.14 -8.66 -7.99
C LYS A 41 -4.98 -9.65 -7.86
N ILE A 42 -4.14 -9.52 -6.83
CA ILE A 42 -3.09 -10.50 -6.53
C ILE A 42 -3.70 -11.86 -6.21
N VAL A 43 -4.75 -11.90 -5.39
CA VAL A 43 -5.46 -13.15 -5.04
C VAL A 43 -5.98 -13.84 -6.30
N LYS A 44 -6.62 -13.09 -7.19
CA LYS A 44 -7.18 -13.58 -8.46
C LYS A 44 -6.15 -13.82 -9.58
N ASN A 45 -4.87 -13.49 -9.36
CA ASN A 45 -3.83 -13.48 -10.38
C ASN A 45 -4.16 -12.55 -11.58
N GLU A 46 -4.86 -11.45 -11.32
CA GLU A 46 -5.30 -10.45 -12.31
C GLU A 46 -4.45 -9.17 -12.26
N LEU A 47 -3.44 -9.11 -11.38
CA LEU A 47 -2.58 -7.94 -11.26
C LEU A 47 -1.60 -7.87 -12.43
N LEU A 48 -1.83 -6.93 -13.35
CA LEU A 48 -0.97 -6.74 -14.54
C LEU A 48 0.14 -5.69 -14.34
N ARG A 49 -0.02 -4.81 -13.35
CA ARG A 49 0.91 -3.72 -13.04
C ARG A 49 0.82 -3.34 -11.57
N ASN A 50 1.84 -2.67 -11.05
CA ASN A 50 1.83 -2.16 -9.70
C ASN A 50 0.91 -0.94 -9.58
N GLU A 51 -0.28 -1.15 -9.02
CA GLU A 51 -1.30 -0.10 -8.90
C GLU A 51 -1.07 0.84 -7.72
N ILE A 52 -0.23 0.46 -6.74
CA ILE A 52 0.11 1.28 -5.56
C ILE A 52 1.39 2.10 -5.77
N ARG A 53 1.94 2.11 -6.99
CA ARG A 53 3.17 2.83 -7.31
C ARG A 53 3.01 4.33 -7.01
N GLY A 54 3.96 4.89 -6.26
CA GLY A 54 3.93 6.27 -5.79
C GLY A 54 3.08 6.48 -4.53
N SER A 55 2.65 5.42 -3.84
CA SER A 55 1.84 5.52 -2.62
C SER A 55 2.49 6.33 -1.50
N ALA A 56 3.82 6.20 -1.31
CA ALA A 56 4.57 7.03 -0.36
C ALA A 56 4.47 8.53 -0.70
N ARG A 57 4.59 8.88 -1.98
CA ARG A 57 4.43 10.27 -2.45
C ARG A 57 3.00 10.77 -2.22
N MET A 58 1.99 9.96 -2.54
CA MET A 58 0.59 10.31 -2.29
C MET A 58 0.34 10.59 -0.80
N TYR A 59 0.97 9.83 0.11
CA TYR A 59 0.83 10.05 1.55
C TYR A 59 1.41 11.41 1.97
N VAL A 60 2.63 11.71 1.52
CA VAL A 60 3.28 13.00 1.78
C VAL A 60 2.44 14.17 1.27
N GLU A 61 1.88 14.06 0.06
CA GLU A 61 1.04 15.11 -0.52
C GLU A 61 -0.25 15.35 0.28
N MET A 62 -0.76 14.33 0.99
CA MET A 62 -1.93 14.47 1.87
C MET A 62 -1.60 15.09 3.23
N TYR A 63 -0.51 14.64 3.87
CA TYR A 63 -0.23 14.97 5.28
C TYR A 63 0.91 15.96 5.50
N SER A 64 1.75 16.20 4.49
CA SER A 64 3.00 16.94 4.62
C SER A 64 3.91 16.41 5.75
N ASP A 65 3.72 15.15 6.14
CA ASP A 65 4.52 14.48 7.17
C ASP A 65 5.59 13.61 6.49
N TYR A 66 6.71 14.26 6.18
CA TYR A 66 7.86 13.66 5.48
C TYR A 66 8.68 12.70 6.35
N MET A 67 8.48 12.73 7.68
CA MET A 67 9.22 11.89 8.62
C MET A 67 8.39 10.70 9.11
N ASN A 68 7.19 10.52 8.54
CA ASN A 68 6.31 9.44 8.94
C ASN A 68 6.95 8.07 8.59
N PRO A 69 7.09 7.15 9.57
CA PRO A 69 7.60 5.80 9.33
C PRO A 69 6.82 5.03 8.25
N MET A 70 5.55 5.38 8.05
CA MET A 70 4.69 4.82 7.02
C MET A 70 5.26 4.97 5.61
N LEU A 71 5.99 6.06 5.32
CA LEU A 71 6.56 6.31 3.99
C LEU A 71 7.51 5.20 3.56
N ASN A 72 8.40 4.79 4.46
CA ASN A 72 9.35 3.71 4.20
C ASN A 72 8.63 2.37 4.00
N TYR A 73 7.53 2.16 4.72
CA TYR A 73 6.78 0.93 4.61
C TYR A 73 5.94 0.86 3.33
N LEU A 74 5.33 1.97 2.90
CA LEU A 74 4.65 2.08 1.61
C LEU A 74 5.62 1.83 0.44
N ASP A 75 6.82 2.43 0.48
CA ASP A 75 7.88 2.17 -0.51
C ASP A 75 8.36 0.70 -0.49
N TYR A 76 8.49 0.11 0.69
CA TYR A 76 8.81 -1.32 0.83
C TYR A 76 7.74 -2.23 0.20
N VAL A 77 6.46 -1.98 0.46
CA VAL A 77 5.35 -2.76 -0.13
C VAL A 77 5.28 -2.55 -1.64
N GLU A 78 5.51 -1.33 -2.12
CA GLU A 78 5.59 -1.01 -3.55
C GLU A 78 6.67 -1.84 -4.26
N LYS A 79 7.91 -1.84 -3.73
CA LYS A 79 9.03 -2.62 -4.30
C LYS A 79 8.75 -4.12 -4.31
N ASN A 80 8.10 -4.60 -3.28
CA ASN A 80 7.69 -5.99 -3.15
C ASN A 80 6.67 -6.43 -4.21
N ILE A 81 5.73 -5.56 -4.59
CA ILE A 81 4.80 -5.81 -5.70
C ILE A 81 5.53 -5.77 -7.03
N ASP A 82 6.46 -4.83 -7.22
CA ASP A 82 7.31 -4.79 -8.42
C ASP A 82 8.13 -6.06 -8.59
N GLU A 83 8.69 -6.62 -7.52
CA GLU A 83 9.38 -7.92 -7.54
C GLU A 83 8.44 -9.08 -7.86
N PHE A 84 7.21 -9.05 -7.32
CA PHE A 84 6.21 -10.09 -7.58
C PHE A 84 5.81 -10.12 -9.05
N LEU A 85 5.67 -8.96 -9.71
CA LEU A 85 5.28 -8.83 -11.11
C LEU A 85 6.41 -9.13 -12.11
N LYS A 86 7.67 -9.18 -11.67
CA LYS A 86 8.83 -9.55 -12.51
C LYS A 86 8.95 -11.07 -12.71
N LYS A 87 8.22 -11.85 -11.93
CA LYS A 87 8.20 -13.31 -11.99
C LYS A 87 7.13 -13.79 -12.98
#